data_AF-A0A2D6XGR5-F1
#
_entry.id   AF-A0A2D6XGR5-F1
#
_cell.length_a   1.000
_cell.length_b   1.000
_cell.length_c   1.000
_cell.angle_alpha   90.00
_cell.angle_beta   90.00
_cell.angle_gamma   90.00
#
_symmetry.space_group_name_H-M   'P 1'
#
loop_
_entity.id
_entity.type
_entity.pdbx_description
1 polymer ?
#
loop_
_entity_poly.entity_id
_entity_poly.type
_entity_poly.pdbx_seq_one_letter_code
_entity_poly.pdbx_strand_id
1 'polypeptide(L)'
;MDTKVKVGQVFNTSWGYDQTNYDFVVVKSISPSGKTVLCQKAAKIYVGHTTSQDILKPSLEGFGSVFRMRVEYNNWREDGKVYLRGSYPYLSRFEDDWTDEQKADWSKSTRLGTFSLCEETDTYHQTNPMFGH
;
A
#
# COMPACT_ATOMS: atom_id res chain seq x y z
N MET A 1 2.69 12.64 -22.44
CA MET A 1 1.72 12.97 -21.38
C MET A 1 2.49 12.98 -20.08
N ASP A 2 2.47 14.08 -19.36
CA ASP A 2 3.13 14.18 -18.05
C ASP A 2 2.24 13.44 -17.03
N THR A 3 2.60 12.20 -16.70
CA THR A 3 1.80 11.40 -15.76
C THR A 3 2.11 11.88 -14.34
N LYS A 4 1.07 12.26 -13.58
CA LYS A 4 1.21 12.63 -12.16
C LYS A 4 1.72 11.49 -11.25
N VAL A 5 1.82 10.28 -11.81
CA VAL A 5 2.41 9.09 -11.18
C VAL A 5 3.76 8.80 -11.82
N LYS A 6 4.73 8.38 -11.01
CA LYS A 6 6.10 8.01 -11.41
C LYS A 6 6.41 6.60 -10.92
N VAL A 7 7.28 5.91 -11.66
CA VAL A 7 7.83 4.61 -11.23
C VAL A 7 8.64 4.83 -9.94
N GLY A 8 8.52 3.91 -8.99
CA GLY A 8 9.12 4.00 -7.67
C GLY A 8 8.29 4.74 -6.62
N GLN A 9 7.21 5.43 -7.02
CA GLN A 9 6.33 6.08 -6.04
C GLN A 9 5.57 5.06 -5.20
N VAL A 10 5.36 5.41 -3.93
CA VAL A 10 4.62 4.61 -2.97
C VAL A 10 3.28 5.24 -2.68
N PHE A 11 2.25 4.41 -2.59
CA PHE A 11 0.92 4.78 -2.14
C PHE A 11 0.52 3.91 -0.95
N ASN A 12 -0.31 4.45 -0.05
CA ASN A 12 -0.84 3.73 1.10
C ASN A 12 -2.37 3.65 1.08
N THR A 13 -2.91 2.63 1.72
CA THR A 13 -4.31 2.57 2.12
C THR A 13 -4.39 2.17 3.59
N SER A 14 -5.31 2.76 4.33
CA SER A 14 -5.60 2.39 5.71
C SER A 14 -6.86 1.52 5.78
N TRP A 15 -6.87 0.53 6.67
CA TRP A 15 -8.01 -0.34 6.88
C TRP A 15 -8.11 -0.88 8.31
N GLY A 16 -9.22 -1.58 8.58
CA GLY A 16 -9.58 -2.03 9.92
C GLY A 16 -10.55 -1.04 10.57
N TYR A 17 -11.13 -1.45 11.70
CA TYR A 17 -11.87 -0.53 12.56
C TYR A 17 -10.91 0.60 13.00
N ASP A 18 -11.35 1.85 12.94
CA ASP A 18 -10.57 3.06 13.19
C ASP A 18 -9.25 3.21 12.40
N GLN A 19 -9.17 2.67 11.17
CA GLN A 19 -8.02 2.85 10.26
C GLN A 19 -6.67 2.40 10.86
N THR A 20 -6.72 1.39 11.72
CA THR A 20 -5.61 0.95 12.55
C THR A 20 -4.51 0.18 11.82
N ASN A 21 -4.69 -0.17 10.55
CA ASN A 21 -3.73 -0.91 9.75
C ASN A 21 -3.44 -0.19 8.44
N TYR A 22 -2.19 -0.22 8.00
CA TYR A 22 -1.76 0.33 6.71
C TYR A 22 -1.28 -0.78 5.79
N ASP A 23 -1.56 -0.63 4.50
CA ASP A 23 -0.91 -1.37 3.42
C ASP A 23 -0.25 -0.38 2.47
N PHE A 24 0.90 -0.77 1.93
CA PHE A 24 1.68 0.05 1.01
C PHE A 24 1.87 -0.67 -0.31
N VAL A 25 1.92 0.10 -1.40
CA VAL A 25 2.22 -0.40 -2.74
C VAL A 25 3.20 0.52 -3.43
N VAL A 26 4.11 -0.05 -4.22
CA VAL A 26 5.07 0.69 -5.03
C VAL A 26 4.79 0.50 -6.52
N VAL A 27 4.82 1.60 -7.27
CA VAL A 27 4.62 1.60 -8.72
C VAL A 27 5.85 1.02 -9.41
N LYS A 28 5.66 -0.03 -10.21
CA LYS A 28 6.72 -0.69 -10.99
C LYS A 28 6.71 -0.29 -12.46
N SER A 29 5.53 -0.07 -13.03
CA SER A 29 5.42 0.47 -14.39
C SER A 29 4.10 1.19 -14.61
N ILE A 30 4.08 2.03 -15.64
CA ILE A 30 2.92 2.83 -16.03
C ILE A 30 2.52 2.39 -17.44
N SER A 31 1.23 2.16 -17.68
CA SER A 31 0.78 1.82 -19.04
C SER A 31 1.02 2.99 -20.00
N PRO A 32 1.16 2.75 -21.31
CA PRO A 32 1.38 3.83 -22.29
C PRO A 32 0.31 4.93 -22.25
N SER A 33 -0.92 4.56 -21.86
CA SER A 33 -2.04 5.50 -21.71
C SER A 33 -2.02 6.34 -20.43
N GLY A 34 -1.19 5.99 -19.45
CA GLY A 34 -1.17 6.61 -18.11
C GLY A 34 -2.39 6.31 -17.24
N LYS A 35 -3.37 5.52 -17.70
CA LYS A 35 -4.63 5.25 -16.98
C LYS A 35 -4.52 4.13 -15.95
N THR A 36 -3.46 3.34 -16.03
CA THR A 36 -3.22 2.19 -15.15
C THR A 36 -1.74 2.04 -14.87
N VAL A 37 -1.43 1.47 -13.71
CA VAL A 37 -0.08 1.14 -13.26
C VAL A 37 -0.01 -0.32 -12.87
N LEU A 38 1.18 -0.89 -12.99
CA LEU A 38 1.53 -2.15 -12.34
C LEU A 38 2.23 -1.83 -11.02
N CYS A 39 1.77 -2.45 -9.95
CA CYS A 39 2.28 -2.26 -8.60
C CYS A 39 2.73 -3.59 -7.99
N GLN A 40 3.58 -3.50 -6.98
CA GLN A 40 3.85 -4.57 -6.02
C GLN A 40 3.54 -4.06 -4.61
N LYS A 41 3.35 -4.97 -3.64
CA LYS A 41 3.27 -4.56 -2.25
C LYS A 41 4.60 -3.97 -1.80
N ALA A 42 4.57 -2.99 -0.92
CA ALA A 42 5.74 -2.43 -0.26
C ALA A 42 5.80 -2.93 1.19
N ALA A 43 6.97 -3.40 1.62
CA ALA A 43 7.17 -3.91 2.97
C ALA A 43 7.08 -2.78 4.00
N LYS A 44 6.74 -3.13 5.24
CA LYS A 44 6.68 -2.19 6.37
C LYS A 44 8.04 -2.18 7.05
N ILE A 45 8.72 -1.05 7.01
CA ILE A 45 9.93 -0.80 7.78
C ILE A 45 9.49 -0.21 9.12
N TYR A 46 9.76 -0.93 10.20
CA TYR A 46 9.50 -0.46 11.54
C TYR A 46 10.54 0.55 11.98
N VAL A 47 10.12 1.74 12.40
CA VAL A 47 11.02 2.83 12.80
C VAL A 47 10.86 3.23 14.26
N GLY A 48 9.90 2.65 14.98
CA GLY A 48 9.72 2.85 16.41
C GLY A 48 8.34 2.43 16.89
N HIS A 49 8.07 2.61 18.18
CA HIS A 49 6.75 2.45 18.78
C HIS A 49 6.48 3.53 19.82
N THR A 50 5.19 3.71 20.09
CA THR A 50 4.68 4.27 21.33
C THR A 50 4.08 3.14 22.16
N THR A 51 3.48 3.47 23.31
CA THR A 51 2.81 2.47 24.16
C THR A 51 1.73 1.67 23.42
N SER A 52 1.03 2.26 22.43
CA SER A 52 -0.12 1.62 21.78
C SER A 52 -0.02 1.53 20.25
N GLN A 53 1.05 2.05 19.65
CA GLN A 53 1.17 2.14 18.19
C GLN A 53 2.58 1.80 17.72
N ASP A 54 2.63 1.18 16.55
CA ASP A 54 3.87 1.01 15.79
C ASP A 54 4.00 2.12 14.75
N ILE A 55 5.20 2.66 14.61
CA ILE A 55 5.54 3.69 13.65
C ILE A 55 6.25 3.03 12.47
N LEU A 56 5.71 3.24 11.27
CA LEU A 56 6.12 2.55 10.06
C LEU A 56 6.52 3.50 8.94
N LYS A 57 7.39 3.00 8.06
CA LYS A 57 7.66 3.55 6.73
C LYS A 57 7.53 2.47 5.65
N PRO A 58 7.15 2.82 4.41
CA PRO A 58 7.17 1.88 3.32
C PRO A 58 8.60 1.61 2.81
N SER A 59 8.89 0.37 2.41
CA SER A 59 10.04 0.03 1.59
C SER A 59 9.78 0.32 0.11
N LEU A 60 10.80 0.80 -0.62
CA LEU A 60 10.71 1.11 -2.05
C LEU A 60 10.93 -0.11 -2.96
N GLU A 61 11.58 -1.17 -2.45
CA GLU A 61 11.97 -2.32 -3.27
C GLU A 61 10.76 -3.14 -3.74
N GLY A 62 9.70 -3.16 -2.96
CA GLY A 62 8.49 -3.93 -3.23
C GLY A 62 8.70 -5.46 -3.20
N PHE A 63 7.63 -6.21 -3.04
CA PHE A 63 7.67 -7.67 -2.96
C PHE A 63 6.37 -8.32 -3.47
N GLY A 64 6.41 -9.64 -3.66
CA GLY A 64 5.27 -10.44 -4.07
C GLY A 64 4.91 -10.27 -5.55
N SER A 65 3.69 -10.69 -5.89
CA SER A 65 3.19 -10.64 -7.27
C SER A 65 2.89 -9.21 -7.72
N VAL A 66 3.03 -8.98 -9.02
CA VAL A 66 2.66 -7.71 -9.65
C VAL A 66 1.15 -7.70 -9.92
N PHE A 67 0.48 -6.60 -9.59
CA PHE A 67 -0.95 -6.42 -9.84
C PHE A 67 -1.24 -5.05 -10.45
N ARG A 68 -2.35 -4.95 -11.16
CA ARG A 68 -2.73 -3.73 -11.88
C ARG A 68 -3.65 -2.87 -11.02
N MET A 69 -3.39 -1.57 -10.99
CA MET A 69 -4.27 -0.56 -10.41
C MET A 69 -4.63 0.50 -11.44
N ARG A 70 -5.83 1.08 -11.29
CA ARG A 70 -6.29 2.23 -12.08
C ARG A 70 -5.77 3.51 -11.43
N VAL A 71 -5.31 4.44 -12.25
CA VAL A 71 -5.00 5.80 -11.82
C VAL A 71 -6.29 6.60 -11.87
N GLU A 72 -6.67 7.18 -10.73
CA GLU A 72 -7.85 8.05 -10.60
C GLU A 72 -7.43 9.44 -10.12
N TYR A 73 -8.21 10.43 -10.54
CA TYR A 73 -7.99 11.82 -10.20
C TYR A 73 -9.25 12.34 -9.52
N ASN A 74 -9.10 12.95 -8.33
CA ASN A 74 -10.21 13.67 -7.74
C ASN A 74 -10.33 15.05 -8.40
N ASN A 75 -11.22 15.16 -9.37
CA ASN A 75 -11.46 16.40 -10.10
C ASN A 75 -12.38 17.39 -9.37
N TRP A 76 -12.88 17.03 -8.18
CA TRP A 76 -13.82 17.85 -7.40
C TRP A 76 -13.14 18.77 -6.38
N ARG A 77 -11.85 18.60 -6.12
CA ARG A 77 -11.04 19.48 -5.27
C ARG A 77 -9.89 20.06 -6.07
N GLU A 78 -9.58 21.34 -5.87
CA GLU A 78 -8.49 22.06 -6.58
C GLU A 78 -7.11 21.40 -6.39
N ASP A 79 -6.95 20.57 -5.37
CA ASP A 79 -5.70 19.85 -5.09
C ASP A 79 -5.38 18.73 -6.10
N GLY A 80 -6.35 18.31 -6.93
CA GLY A 80 -6.13 17.42 -8.08
C GLY A 80 -5.37 16.13 -7.73
N LYS A 81 -5.60 15.63 -6.50
CA LYS A 81 -4.88 14.51 -5.91
C LYS A 81 -5.09 13.24 -6.72
N VAL A 82 -4.00 12.50 -6.88
CA VAL A 82 -3.97 11.23 -7.59
C VAL A 82 -4.11 10.08 -6.61
N TYR A 83 -4.93 9.10 -6.98
CA TYR A 83 -5.16 7.90 -6.19
C TYR A 83 -5.03 6.67 -7.09
N LEU A 84 -4.67 5.55 -6.47
CA LEU A 84 -4.72 4.25 -7.13
C LEU A 84 -5.93 3.46 -6.64
N ARG A 85 -6.76 2.98 -7.56
CA ARG A 85 -7.96 2.19 -7.27
C ARG A 85 -7.83 0.81 -7.90
N GLY A 86 -8.07 -0.24 -7.14
CA GLY A 86 -8.05 -1.59 -7.69
C GLY A 86 -8.01 -2.70 -6.64
N SER A 87 -8.09 -3.93 -7.13
CA SER A 87 -7.87 -5.12 -6.31
C SER A 87 -6.38 -5.35 -6.14
N TYR A 88 -5.96 -5.63 -4.91
CA TYR A 88 -4.58 -5.96 -4.56
C TYR A 88 -4.53 -7.22 -3.68
N PRO A 89 -3.42 -7.99 -3.70
CA PRO A 89 -3.22 -9.11 -2.79
C PRO A 89 -3.32 -8.64 -1.34
N TYR A 90 -4.27 -9.20 -0.60
CA TYR A 90 -4.52 -8.83 0.78
C TYR A 90 -3.66 -9.68 1.70
N LEU A 91 -2.85 -9.06 2.55
CA LEU A 91 -2.09 -9.79 3.58
C LEU A 91 -2.19 -9.09 4.93
N SER A 92 -2.74 -9.82 5.89
CA SER A 92 -2.80 -9.49 7.31
C SER A 92 -1.53 -9.99 8.00
N ARG A 93 -0.71 -9.07 8.52
CA ARG A 93 0.21 -9.14 9.67
C ARG A 93 1.14 -10.35 9.92
N PHE A 94 1.14 -11.41 9.13
CA PHE A 94 1.81 -12.68 9.47
C PHE A 94 2.76 -13.19 8.36
N GLU A 95 3.16 -12.33 7.42
CA GLU A 95 4.07 -12.73 6.34
C GLU A 95 5.41 -13.31 6.85
N ASP A 96 5.87 -12.89 8.03
CA ASP A 96 7.13 -13.39 8.60
C ASP A 96 6.99 -14.81 9.18
N ASP A 97 5.79 -15.21 9.62
CA ASP A 97 5.53 -16.51 10.26
C ASP A 97 5.00 -17.58 9.28
N TRP A 98 4.76 -17.22 8.02
CA TRP A 98 4.12 -18.11 7.04
C TRP A 98 5.12 -18.83 6.14
N THR A 99 4.82 -20.10 5.85
CA THR A 99 5.56 -20.88 4.84
C THR A 99 5.35 -20.29 3.45
N ASP A 100 6.25 -20.57 2.51
CA ASP A 100 6.13 -20.12 1.12
C ASP A 100 4.84 -20.60 0.45
N GLU A 101 4.34 -21.79 0.83
CA GLU A 101 3.05 -22.32 0.37
C GLU A 101 1.86 -21.54 0.93
N GLN A 102 1.89 -21.14 2.21
CA GLN A 102 0.85 -20.31 2.82
C GLN A 102 0.84 -18.90 2.21
N LYS A 103 2.03 -18.33 1.96
CA LYS A 103 2.19 -17.07 1.21
C LYS A 103 1.58 -17.18 -0.19
N ALA A 104 1.85 -18.29 -0.89
CA ALA A 104 1.31 -18.52 -2.23
C ALA A 104 -0.22 -18.70 -2.23
N ASP A 105 -0.79 -19.45 -1.29
CA ASP A 105 -2.23 -19.71 -1.24
C ASP A 105 -3.02 -18.46 -0.85
N TRP A 106 -2.51 -17.65 0.08
CA TRP A 106 -3.14 -16.40 0.49
C TRP A 106 -2.93 -15.24 -0.47
N SER A 107 -1.88 -15.27 -1.29
CA SER A 107 -1.72 -14.32 -2.41
C SER A 107 -2.89 -14.34 -3.40
N LYS A 108 -3.74 -15.39 -3.34
CA LYS A 108 -4.98 -15.52 -4.12
C LYS A 108 -6.14 -14.68 -3.55
N SER A 109 -6.08 -14.28 -2.28
CA SER A 109 -7.09 -13.41 -1.68
C SER A 109 -6.81 -11.96 -2.05
N THR A 110 -7.81 -11.28 -2.60
CA THR A 110 -7.67 -9.87 -3.01
C THR A 110 -8.65 -8.98 -2.27
N ARG A 111 -8.23 -7.75 -2.01
CA ARG A 111 -9.08 -6.70 -1.46
C ARG A 111 -9.17 -5.53 -2.43
N LEU A 112 -10.34 -4.91 -2.52
CA LEU A 112 -10.51 -3.65 -3.22
C LEU A 112 -10.03 -2.49 -2.34
N GLY A 113 -9.09 -1.70 -2.84
CA GLY A 113 -8.51 -0.56 -2.12
C GLY A 113 -8.52 0.74 -2.93
N THR A 114 -8.49 1.86 -2.20
CA THR A 114 -8.13 3.17 -2.73
C THR A 114 -6.87 3.61 -1.99
N PHE A 115 -5.80 3.86 -2.74
CA PHE A 115 -4.51 4.22 -2.18
C PHE A 115 -4.17 5.67 -2.49
N SER A 116 -3.69 6.38 -1.47
CA SER A 116 -3.26 7.78 -1.54
C SER A 116 -1.74 7.83 -1.61
N LEU A 117 -1.19 8.85 -2.27
CA LEU A 117 0.26 9.05 -2.37
C LEU A 117 0.88 9.15 -0.96
N CYS A 118 2.01 8.49 -0.76
CA CYS A 118 2.86 8.68 0.41
C CYS A 118 3.91 9.74 0.12
N GLU A 119 4.13 10.67 1.04
CA GLU A 119 5.32 11.52 0.98
C GLU A 119 6.52 10.78 1.60
N GLU A 120 7.73 10.99 1.07
CA GLU A 120 8.94 10.28 1.56
C GLU A 120 9.25 10.54 3.05
N THR A 121 8.79 11.68 3.56
CA THR A 121 8.95 12.07 4.96
C THR A 121 7.90 11.47 5.89
N ASP A 122 6.83 10.90 5.35
CA ASP A 122 5.70 10.43 6.15
C ASP A 122 6.07 9.23 7.04
N THR A 123 5.45 9.21 8.20
CA THR A 123 5.40 8.05 9.09
C THR A 123 3.95 7.65 9.32
N TYR A 124 3.70 6.35 9.36
CA TYR A 124 2.35 5.79 9.50
C TYR A 124 2.23 5.07 10.84
N HIS A 125 1.13 5.35 11.54
CA HIS A 125 0.88 4.84 12.88
C HIS A 125 -0.17 3.73 12.80
N GLN A 126 0.23 2.48 13.02
CA GLN A 126 -0.69 1.36 13.11
C GLN A 126 -0.86 0.93 14.57
N THR A 127 -2.01 0.37 14.93
CA THR A 127 -2.24 -0.13 16.28
C THR A 127 -1.26 -1.26 16.57
N ASN A 128 -0.61 -1.18 17.74
CA ASN A 128 0.33 -2.20 18.14
C ASN A 128 -0.42 -3.54 18.36
N PRO A 129 0.13 -4.63 17.82
CA PRO A 129 -0.28 -6.01 18.05
C PRO A 129 -0.81 -6.40 19.42
N MET A 130 -0.18 -5.90 20.46
CA MET A 130 -0.37 -6.29 21.85
C MET A 130 -1.53 -5.57 22.53
N PHE A 131 -2.08 -4.54 21.88
CA PHE A 131 -3.11 -3.66 22.45
C PHE A 131 -4.42 -3.66 21.63
N GLY A 132 -4.47 -4.43 20.54
CA GLY A 132 -5.71 -4.72 19.81
C GLY A 132 -6.39 -5.94 20.39
N HIS A 133 -7.46 -5.73 21.17
CA HIS A 133 -8.36 -6.78 21.66
C HIS A 133 -9.49 -7.05 20.67
#